data_AF-A0A3S0TE93-F1
#
_entry.id   AF-A0A3S0TE93-F1
#
_cell.length_a   1.000
_cell.length_b   1.000
_cell.length_c   1.000
_cell.angle_alpha   90.00
_cell.angle_beta   90.00
_cell.angle_gamma   90.00
#
_symmetry.space_group_name_H-M   'P 1'
#
loop_
_entity.id
_entity.type
_entity.pdbx_description
1 polymer ?
#
loop_
_entity_poly.entity_id
_entity_poly.type
_entity_poly.pdbx_seq_one_letter_code
_entity_poly.pdbx_strand_id
1 'polypeptide(L)'
;MDVEDAESNDYPPPWEDNFLRRMVELRSAKMSQTELARQLQERGLPFHQQTVQRIESGQRPVRLNEAFTIAEVLGSNLGDMARTITASERALDRAVGDLQHTSGQMAEQGLRWKRAWDGDRRHLRSAIARADNQLEDRHDVGLARDLDQAHKLIKAADELDGLLVSVYQKLAKIVTGQDNSLKSITEYDRETGEAFQSTAVPWTGHSIREYPHLIELTDHKHSDDGAANSDK
;
A
#
# COMPACT_ATOMS: atom_id res chain seq x y z
N MET A 1 -21.56 -37.16 -49.51
CA MET A 1 -22.14 -36.95 -48.15
C MET A 1 -20.92 -36.85 -47.28
N ASP A 2 -20.31 -35.68 -47.37
CA ASP A 2 -18.96 -35.41 -46.93
C ASP A 2 -19.10 -34.64 -45.64
N VAL A 3 -18.76 -35.32 -44.55
CA VAL A 3 -18.73 -34.72 -43.22
C VAL A 3 -17.39 -34.00 -43.15
N GLU A 4 -17.38 -32.74 -43.62
CA GLU A 4 -16.26 -31.81 -43.48
C GLU A 4 -16.00 -31.57 -41.98
N ASP A 5 -14.81 -31.98 -41.56
CA ASP A 5 -13.94 -31.30 -40.61
C ASP A 5 -14.61 -30.66 -39.39
N ALA A 6 -14.78 -31.48 -38.35
CA ALA A 6 -14.90 -30.97 -36.99
C ALA A 6 -13.57 -30.29 -36.61
N GLU A 7 -13.51 -28.97 -36.80
CA GLU A 7 -12.45 -28.12 -36.29
C GLU A 7 -12.18 -28.48 -34.82
N SER A 8 -10.97 -28.96 -34.54
CA SER A 8 -10.50 -29.17 -33.18
C SER A 8 -10.45 -27.81 -32.49
N ASN A 9 -11.44 -27.52 -31.66
CA ASN A 9 -11.45 -26.36 -30.77
C ASN A 9 -10.45 -26.60 -29.63
N ASP A 10 -9.16 -26.58 -29.99
CA ASP A 10 -8.00 -26.84 -29.12
C ASP A 10 -7.60 -25.58 -28.32
N TYR A 11 -8.41 -24.53 -28.38
CA TYR A 11 -8.25 -23.33 -27.57
C TYR A 11 -9.16 -23.40 -26.34
N PRO A 12 -8.61 -23.21 -25.12
CA PRO A 12 -9.43 -23.09 -23.93
C PRO A 12 -10.43 -21.93 -24.13
N PRO A 13 -11.67 -22.06 -23.62
CA PRO A 13 -12.66 -21.00 -23.71
C PRO A 13 -12.09 -19.67 -23.18
N PRO A 14 -12.43 -18.52 -23.76
CA PRO A 14 -11.89 -17.23 -23.33
C PRO A 14 -12.03 -16.93 -21.83
N TRP A 15 -13.05 -17.51 -21.18
CA TRP A 15 -13.26 -17.37 -19.74
C TRP A 15 -12.22 -18.13 -18.89
N GLU A 16 -11.70 -19.26 -19.38
CA GLU A 16 -10.68 -20.05 -18.70
C GLU A 16 -9.34 -19.32 -18.73
N ASP A 17 -8.94 -18.77 -19.89
CA ASP A 17 -7.76 -17.93 -20.01
C ASP A 17 -7.83 -16.67 -19.12
N ASN A 18 -8.98 -16.03 -19.07
CA ASN A 18 -9.21 -14.90 -18.17
C ASN A 18 -9.05 -15.32 -16.71
N PHE A 19 -9.64 -16.45 -16.34
CA PHE A 19 -9.57 -16.99 -14.98
C PHE A 19 -8.13 -17.29 -14.58
N LEU A 20 -7.37 -17.99 -15.43
CA LEU A 20 -5.97 -18.34 -15.17
C LEU A 20 -5.10 -17.09 -15.05
N ARG A 21 -5.28 -16.12 -15.96
CA ARG A 21 -4.56 -14.84 -15.88
C ARG A 21 -4.88 -14.10 -14.58
N ARG A 22 -6.15 -13.98 -14.20
CA ARG A 22 -6.56 -13.34 -12.94
C ARG A 22 -6.08 -14.11 -11.72
N MET A 23 -6.05 -15.44 -11.78
CA MET A 23 -5.48 -16.28 -10.72
C MET A 23 -4.00 -15.95 -10.50
N VAL A 24 -3.20 -15.87 -11.57
CA VAL A 24 -1.78 -15.50 -11.50
C VAL A 24 -1.61 -14.08 -10.96
N GLU A 25 -2.35 -13.11 -11.48
CA GLU A 25 -2.30 -11.70 -11.05
C GLU A 25 -2.60 -11.57 -9.55
N LEU A 26 -3.76 -12.07 -9.11
CA LEU A 26 -4.20 -11.95 -7.72
C LEU A 26 -3.32 -12.76 -6.77
N ARG A 27 -2.88 -13.95 -7.18
CA ARG A 27 -1.96 -14.75 -6.36
C ARG A 27 -0.60 -14.08 -6.25
N SER A 28 0.03 -13.69 -7.37
CA SER A 28 1.39 -13.13 -7.35
C SER A 28 1.52 -11.82 -6.59
N ALA A 29 0.43 -11.08 -6.46
CA ALA A 29 0.32 -10.01 -5.47
C ALA A 29 0.43 -10.58 -4.04
N LYS A 30 -0.49 -11.44 -3.64
CA LYS A 30 -0.70 -11.78 -2.22
C LYS A 30 0.24 -12.86 -1.67
N MET A 31 0.59 -13.87 -2.46
CA MET A 31 1.21 -15.09 -1.93
C MET A 31 1.98 -15.92 -2.97
N SER A 32 2.82 -16.83 -2.48
CA SER A 32 3.49 -17.84 -3.34
C SER A 32 2.51 -18.94 -3.78
N GLN A 33 2.88 -19.71 -4.81
CA GLN A 33 2.11 -20.89 -5.22
C GLN A 33 2.00 -21.94 -4.11
N THR A 34 3.06 -22.11 -3.32
CA THR A 34 3.09 -23.04 -2.18
C THR A 34 2.11 -22.61 -1.09
N GLU A 35 2.04 -21.31 -0.82
CA GLU A 35 1.12 -20.76 0.18
C GLU A 35 -0.34 -20.85 -0.28
N LEU A 36 -0.61 -20.58 -1.56
CA LEU A 36 -1.95 -20.80 -2.13
C LEU A 36 -2.35 -22.29 -2.03
N ALA A 37 -1.45 -23.21 -2.38
CA ALA A 37 -1.71 -24.64 -2.25
C ALA A 37 -2.04 -25.03 -0.80
N ARG A 38 -1.29 -24.50 0.17
CA ARG A 38 -1.54 -24.70 1.62
C ARG A 38 -2.93 -24.23 2.02
N GLN A 39 -3.33 -23.02 1.64
CA GLN A 39 -4.66 -22.47 1.97
C GLN A 39 -5.81 -23.20 1.25
N LEU A 40 -5.56 -23.76 0.06
CA LEU A 40 -6.53 -24.60 -0.65
C LEU A 40 -6.69 -25.97 0.01
N GLN A 41 -5.60 -26.55 0.54
CA GLN A 41 -5.65 -27.78 1.35
C GLN A 41 -6.47 -27.59 2.62
N GLU A 42 -6.31 -26.47 3.32
CA GLU A 42 -7.13 -26.14 4.49
C GLU A 42 -8.63 -26.07 4.18
N ARG A 43 -8.99 -25.78 2.91
CA ARG A 43 -10.36 -25.76 2.41
C ARG A 43 -10.79 -27.09 1.75
N GLY A 44 -10.01 -28.15 1.91
CA GLY A 44 -10.36 -29.50 1.47
C GLY A 44 -9.98 -29.83 0.02
N LEU A 45 -9.21 -28.96 -0.67
CA LEU A 45 -8.68 -29.27 -2.00
C LEU A 45 -7.27 -29.87 -1.89
N PRO A 46 -7.01 -31.08 -2.41
CA PRO A 46 -5.71 -31.76 -2.28
C PRO A 46 -4.67 -31.17 -3.25
N PHE A 47 -4.46 -29.86 -3.19
CA PHE A 47 -3.57 -29.14 -4.08
C PHE A 47 -2.16 -29.11 -3.51
N HIS A 48 -1.18 -29.42 -4.33
CA HIS A 48 0.22 -29.13 -4.04
C HIS A 48 0.70 -27.97 -4.91
N GLN A 49 1.87 -27.41 -4.61
CA GLN A 49 2.46 -26.33 -5.41
C GLN A 49 2.47 -26.66 -6.91
N GLN A 50 2.83 -27.89 -7.29
CA GLN A 50 2.83 -28.35 -8.68
C GLN A 50 1.43 -28.35 -9.31
N THR A 51 0.38 -28.63 -8.54
CA THR A 51 -1.01 -28.56 -9.02
C THR A 51 -1.38 -27.13 -9.37
N VAL A 52 -1.03 -26.18 -8.49
CA VAL A 52 -1.25 -24.74 -8.72
C VAL A 52 -0.48 -24.29 -9.97
N GLN A 53 0.79 -24.67 -10.10
CA GLN A 53 1.62 -24.33 -11.26
C GLN A 53 1.02 -24.87 -12.58
N ARG A 54 0.55 -26.12 -12.59
CA ARG A 54 -0.07 -26.73 -13.77
C ARG A 54 -1.40 -26.08 -14.15
N ILE A 55 -2.17 -25.63 -13.16
CA ILE A 55 -3.37 -24.84 -13.40
C ILE A 55 -2.98 -23.50 -14.02
N GLU A 56 -2.08 -22.74 -13.39
CA GLU A 56 -1.67 -21.40 -13.84
C GLU A 56 -1.08 -21.38 -15.25
N SER A 57 -0.48 -22.48 -15.67
CA SER A 57 0.07 -22.67 -17.02
C SER A 57 -0.93 -23.23 -18.04
N GLY A 58 -2.18 -23.50 -17.64
CA GLY A 58 -3.21 -24.09 -18.50
C GLY A 58 -3.04 -25.58 -18.78
N GLN A 59 -2.01 -26.23 -18.22
CA GLN A 59 -1.74 -27.66 -18.40
C GLN A 59 -2.71 -28.58 -17.65
N ARG A 60 -3.52 -28.02 -16.75
CA ARG A 60 -4.58 -28.73 -16.03
C ARG A 60 -5.83 -27.85 -16.01
N PRO A 61 -6.96 -28.31 -16.57
CA PRO A 61 -8.21 -27.58 -16.47
C PRO A 61 -8.68 -27.49 -15.02
N VAL A 62 -9.30 -26.37 -14.67
CA VAL A 62 -9.84 -26.13 -13.34
C VAL A 62 -11.29 -26.58 -13.29
N ARG A 63 -11.63 -27.40 -12.29
CA ARG A 63 -13.04 -27.78 -12.06
C ARG A 63 -13.80 -26.64 -11.42
N LEU A 64 -15.10 -26.53 -11.68
CA LEU A 64 -15.93 -25.42 -11.19
C LEU A 64 -15.84 -25.21 -9.67
N ASN A 65 -15.85 -26.30 -8.90
CA ASN A 65 -15.70 -26.25 -7.44
C ASN A 65 -14.31 -25.74 -7.03
N GLU A 66 -13.26 -26.16 -7.73
CA GLU A 66 -11.89 -25.67 -7.49
C GLU A 66 -11.80 -24.18 -7.81
N ALA A 67 -12.37 -23.73 -8.94
CA ALA A 67 -12.37 -22.34 -9.36
C ALA A 67 -13.05 -21.43 -8.32
N PHE A 68 -14.18 -21.87 -7.76
CA PHE A 68 -14.91 -21.13 -6.74
C PHE A 68 -14.08 -20.95 -5.46
N THR A 69 -13.49 -22.04 -4.95
CA THR A 69 -12.63 -21.98 -3.77
C THR A 69 -11.38 -21.15 -4.00
N ILE A 70 -10.74 -21.27 -5.16
CA ILE A 70 -9.59 -20.43 -5.54
C ILE A 70 -9.98 -18.95 -5.52
N ALA A 71 -11.12 -18.59 -6.10
CA ALA A 71 -11.61 -17.22 -6.10
C ALA A 71 -11.79 -16.68 -4.68
N GLU A 72 -12.42 -17.45 -3.79
CA GLU A 72 -12.60 -17.08 -2.39
C GLU A 72 -11.27 -16.90 -1.64
N VAL A 73 -10.31 -17.82 -1.82
CA VAL A 73 -8.98 -17.70 -1.19
C VAL A 73 -8.27 -16.43 -1.66
N LEU A 74 -8.41 -16.11 -2.94
CA LEU A 74 -7.82 -14.91 -3.53
C LEU A 74 -8.63 -13.64 -3.26
N GLY A 75 -9.74 -13.72 -2.51
CA GLY A 75 -10.60 -12.58 -2.16
C GLY A 75 -11.33 -11.97 -3.36
N SER A 76 -11.72 -12.80 -4.32
CA SER A 76 -12.48 -12.44 -5.52
C SER A 76 -13.72 -13.34 -5.66
N ASN A 77 -14.45 -13.22 -6.76
CA ASN A 77 -15.51 -14.16 -7.14
C ASN A 77 -15.25 -14.73 -8.54
N LEU A 78 -15.86 -15.89 -8.82
CA LEU A 78 -15.66 -16.61 -10.08
C LEU A 78 -16.02 -15.76 -11.31
N GLY A 79 -17.09 -14.96 -11.23
CA GLY A 79 -17.54 -14.12 -12.34
C GLY A 79 -16.50 -13.07 -12.71
N ASP A 80 -15.91 -12.41 -11.71
CA ASP A 80 -14.85 -11.41 -11.94
C ASP A 80 -13.56 -12.03 -12.45
N MET A 81 -13.22 -13.25 -12.00
CA MET A 81 -12.05 -13.97 -12.52
C MET A 81 -12.24 -14.41 -13.97
N ALA A 82 -13.45 -14.86 -14.34
CA ALA A 82 -13.77 -15.35 -15.68
C ALA A 82 -14.04 -14.23 -16.71
N ARG A 83 -14.33 -13.01 -16.24
CA ARG A 83 -14.70 -11.87 -17.10
C ARG A 83 -13.53 -11.41 -17.97
N THR A 84 -13.84 -11.08 -19.22
CA THR A 84 -12.90 -10.37 -20.09
C THR A 84 -12.77 -8.94 -19.60
N ILE A 85 -11.58 -8.57 -19.16
CA ILE A 85 -11.28 -7.18 -18.77
C ILE A 85 -10.76 -6.45 -20.00
N THR A 86 -11.42 -5.34 -20.30
CA THR A 86 -11.02 -4.44 -21.37
C THR A 86 -9.64 -3.82 -21.09
N ALA A 87 -8.96 -3.34 -22.14
CA ALA A 87 -7.72 -2.59 -21.95
C ALA A 87 -7.92 -1.35 -21.06
N SER A 88 -9.09 -0.69 -21.20
CA SER A 88 -9.46 0.48 -20.41
C SER A 88 -9.65 0.18 -18.93
N GLU A 89 -10.33 -0.92 -18.58
CA GLU A 89 -10.47 -1.35 -17.18
C GLU A 89 -9.10 -1.69 -16.56
N ARG A 90 -8.21 -2.38 -17.30
CA ARG A 90 -6.83 -2.64 -16.82
C ARG A 90 -6.00 -1.38 -16.63
N ALA A 91 -6.22 -0.36 -17.47
CA ALA A 91 -5.56 0.93 -17.32
C ALA A 91 -6.07 1.66 -16.08
N LEU A 92 -7.39 1.59 -15.82
CA LEU A 92 -8.00 2.15 -14.62
C LEU A 92 -7.52 1.46 -13.34
N ASP A 93 -7.52 0.12 -13.31
CA ASP A 93 -7.02 -0.66 -12.16
C ASP A 93 -5.57 -0.28 -11.82
N ARG A 94 -4.71 -0.18 -12.85
CA ARG A 94 -3.31 0.27 -12.66
C ARG A 94 -3.22 1.69 -12.14
N ALA A 95 -3.94 2.63 -12.75
CA ALA A 95 -3.93 4.03 -12.30
C ALA A 95 -4.42 4.19 -10.85
N VAL A 96 -5.41 3.41 -10.43
CA VAL A 96 -5.87 3.36 -9.04
C VAL A 96 -4.77 2.78 -8.13
N GLY A 97 -4.16 1.66 -8.53
CA GLY A 97 -3.05 1.05 -7.79
C GLY A 97 -1.84 1.98 -7.63
N ASP A 98 -1.45 2.68 -8.70
CA ASP A 98 -0.35 3.64 -8.70
C ASP A 98 -0.63 4.83 -7.76
N LEU A 99 -1.86 5.34 -7.78
CA LEU A 99 -2.30 6.42 -6.89
C LEU A 99 -2.29 5.96 -5.42
N GLN A 100 -2.80 4.75 -5.14
CA GLN A 100 -2.78 4.17 -3.80
C GLN A 100 -1.35 3.95 -3.31
N HIS A 101 -0.47 3.42 -4.15
CA HIS A 101 0.93 3.20 -3.83
C HIS A 101 1.65 4.52 -3.51
N THR A 102 1.52 5.51 -4.39
CA THR A 102 2.14 6.84 -4.21
C THR A 102 1.62 7.52 -2.95
N SER A 103 0.31 7.44 -2.70
CA SER A 103 -0.31 8.00 -1.49
C SER A 103 0.19 7.30 -0.22
N GLY A 104 0.40 5.99 -0.27
CA GLY A 104 0.99 5.21 0.82
C GLY A 104 2.43 5.65 1.13
N GLN A 105 3.27 5.80 0.11
CA GLN A 105 4.64 6.30 0.26
C GLN A 105 4.68 7.71 0.86
N MET A 106 3.81 8.61 0.40
CA MET A 106 3.68 9.96 0.96
C MET A 106 3.28 9.93 2.43
N ALA A 107 2.31 9.10 2.80
CA ALA A 107 1.87 8.95 4.18
C ALA A 107 3.00 8.42 5.07
N GLU A 108 3.78 7.43 4.62
CA GLU A 108 4.92 6.89 5.36
C GLU A 108 6.04 7.91 5.56
N GLN A 109 6.44 8.61 4.50
CA GLN A 109 7.48 9.64 4.57
C GLN A 109 7.03 10.79 5.49
N GLY A 110 5.78 11.24 5.32
CA GLY A 110 5.19 12.24 6.19
C GLY A 110 5.17 11.79 7.65
N LEU A 111 4.76 10.55 7.94
CA LEU A 111 4.75 10.03 9.31
C LEU A 111 6.14 9.99 9.94
N ARG A 112 7.18 9.64 9.15
CA ARG A 112 8.57 9.68 9.65
C ARG A 112 8.97 11.10 10.03
N TRP A 113 8.69 12.06 9.15
CA TRP A 113 8.93 13.47 9.43
C TRP A 113 8.12 13.96 10.64
N LYS A 114 6.84 13.57 10.75
CA LYS A 114 5.94 13.90 11.87
C LYS A 114 6.49 13.40 13.20
N ARG A 115 7.01 12.18 13.26
CA ARG A 115 7.61 11.64 14.50
C ARG A 115 8.85 12.42 14.93
N ALA A 116 9.68 12.83 13.97
CA ALA A 116 10.84 13.68 14.25
C ALA A 116 10.39 15.06 14.78
N TRP A 117 9.43 15.68 14.08
CA TRP A 117 8.81 16.95 14.46
C TRP A 117 8.17 16.91 15.87
N ASP A 118 7.50 15.82 16.22
CA ASP A 118 6.94 15.63 17.57
C ASP A 118 8.04 15.50 18.63
N GLY A 119 9.18 14.90 18.28
CA GLY A 119 10.38 14.89 19.11
C GLY A 119 10.89 16.30 19.41
N ASP A 120 11.05 17.12 18.37
CA ASP A 120 11.54 18.49 18.50
C ASP A 120 10.56 19.37 19.29
N ARG A 121 9.25 19.21 19.06
CA ARG A 121 8.21 19.91 19.82
C ARG A 121 8.19 19.56 21.30
N ARG A 122 8.33 18.28 21.64
CA ARG A 122 8.46 17.85 23.04
C ARG A 122 9.68 18.49 23.68
N HIS A 123 10.82 18.46 22.99
CA HIS A 123 12.05 19.07 23.50
C HIS A 123 11.87 20.56 23.78
N LEU A 124 11.24 21.30 22.87
CA LEU A 124 10.93 22.72 23.06
C LEU A 124 9.98 22.95 24.24
N ARG A 125 8.90 22.16 24.36
CA ARG A 125 7.97 22.26 25.51
C ARG A 125 8.68 22.04 26.84
N SER A 126 9.52 21.01 26.95
CA SER A 126 10.31 20.77 28.15
C SER A 126 11.29 21.92 28.44
N ALA A 127 11.90 22.52 27.41
CA ALA A 127 12.78 23.67 27.57
C ALA A 127 12.04 24.92 28.07
N ILE A 128 10.85 25.19 27.51
CA ILE A 128 9.95 26.26 27.97
C ILE A 128 9.60 26.04 29.44
N ALA A 129 9.10 24.85 29.81
CA ALA A 129 8.69 24.55 31.18
C ALA A 129 9.83 24.74 32.20
N ARG A 130 11.06 24.36 31.84
CA ARG A 130 12.25 24.60 32.67
C ARG A 130 12.57 26.09 32.80
N ALA A 131 12.48 26.83 31.70
CA ALA A 131 12.78 28.26 31.68
C ALA A 131 11.72 29.09 32.43
N ASP A 132 10.43 28.73 32.35
CA ASP A 132 9.36 29.36 33.13
C ASP A 132 9.63 29.23 34.63
N ASN A 133 9.96 28.02 35.11
CA ASN A 133 10.34 27.80 36.52
C ASN A 133 11.55 28.65 36.95
N GLN A 134 12.53 28.84 36.06
CA GLN A 134 13.72 29.66 36.36
C GLN A 134 13.41 31.17 36.37
N LEU A 135 12.45 31.61 35.55
CA LEU A 135 12.05 33.01 35.46
C LEU A 135 11.34 33.48 36.74
N GLU A 136 10.47 32.63 37.30
CA GLU A 136 9.79 32.88 38.58
C GLU A 136 10.79 33.18 39.71
N ASP A 137 11.96 32.52 39.70
CA ASP A 137 13.00 32.67 40.71
C ASP A 137 13.92 33.89 40.50
N ARG A 138 14.09 34.39 39.27
CA ARG A 138 15.23 35.29 38.93
C ARG A 138 14.88 36.62 38.26
N HIS A 139 13.63 36.88 37.87
CA HIS A 139 13.20 38.14 37.21
C HIS A 139 14.15 38.60 36.07
N ASP A 140 14.49 37.70 35.14
CA ASP A 140 15.37 37.98 34.00
C ASP A 140 14.57 38.43 32.75
N VAL A 141 14.73 39.69 32.35
CA VAL A 141 13.99 40.30 31.22
C VAL A 141 14.37 39.68 29.86
N GLY A 142 15.61 39.23 29.69
CA GLY A 142 16.07 38.59 28.45
C GLY A 142 15.41 37.23 28.27
N LEU A 143 15.42 36.42 29.33
CA LEU A 143 14.78 35.11 29.36
C LEU A 143 13.26 35.20 29.11
N ALA A 144 12.60 36.23 29.67
CA ALA A 144 11.15 36.46 29.47
C ALA A 144 10.79 36.67 27.98
N ARG A 145 11.63 37.39 27.24
CA ARG A 145 11.41 37.63 25.81
C ARG A 145 11.58 36.35 24.99
N ASP A 146 12.63 35.58 25.27
CA ASP A 146 12.89 34.32 24.56
C ASP A 146 11.78 33.28 24.83
N LEU A 147 11.25 33.25 26.06
CA LEU A 147 10.09 32.45 26.44
C LEU A 147 8.82 32.84 25.68
N ASP A 148 8.50 34.14 25.56
CA ASP A 148 7.36 34.60 24.76
C ASP A 148 7.50 34.19 23.29
N GLN A 149 8.70 34.27 22.73
CA GLN A 149 8.96 33.80 21.36
C GLN A 149 8.78 32.28 21.24
N ALA A 150 9.27 31.51 22.20
CA ALA A 150 9.12 30.06 22.23
C ALA A 150 7.64 29.63 22.35
N HIS A 151 6.85 30.32 23.17
CA HIS A 151 5.40 30.12 23.29
C HIS A 151 4.66 30.40 21.97
N LYS A 152 5.05 31.43 21.22
CA LYS A 152 4.47 31.70 19.89
C LYS A 152 4.80 30.60 18.89
N LEU A 153 6.04 30.11 18.91
CA LEU A 153 6.48 29.01 18.04
C LEU A 153 5.73 27.71 18.35
N ILE A 154 5.56 27.34 19.62
CA ILE A 154 4.84 26.10 19.96
C ILE A 154 3.37 26.17 19.56
N LYS A 155 2.72 27.33 19.71
CA LYS A 155 1.35 27.54 19.25
C LYS A 155 1.21 27.35 17.73
N ALA A 156 2.09 27.98 16.95
CA ALA A 156 2.10 27.81 15.49
C ALA A 156 2.37 26.35 15.10
N ALA A 157 3.23 25.65 15.84
CA ALA A 157 3.50 24.24 15.63
C ALA A 157 2.29 23.33 15.93
N ASP A 158 1.48 23.67 16.94
CA ASP A 158 0.22 22.98 17.25
C ASP A 158 -0.84 23.19 16.16
N GLU A 159 -0.92 24.39 15.57
CA GLU A 159 -1.83 24.66 14.45
C GLU A 159 -1.44 23.86 13.19
N LEU A 160 -0.14 23.79 12.89
CA LEU A 160 0.39 22.98 11.79
C LEU A 160 0.13 21.48 12.01
N ASP A 161 0.24 21.01 13.25
CA ASP A 161 -0.06 19.62 13.62
C ASP A 161 -1.48 19.21 13.22
N GLY A 162 -2.48 20.04 13.53
CA GLY A 162 -3.87 19.78 13.17
C GLY A 162 -4.10 19.66 11.66
N LEU A 163 -3.42 20.49 10.86
CA LEU A 163 -3.48 20.40 9.40
C LEU A 163 -2.87 19.10 8.88
N LEU A 164 -1.72 18.69 9.44
CA LEU A 164 -1.05 17.46 9.06
C LEU A 164 -1.90 16.23 9.36
N VAL A 165 -2.57 16.19 10.52
CA VAL A 165 -3.52 15.11 10.86
C VAL A 165 -4.62 15.00 9.81
N SER A 166 -5.18 16.13 9.35
CA SER A 166 -6.20 16.13 8.30
C SER A 166 -5.66 15.59 6.97
N VAL A 167 -4.44 15.96 6.57
CA VAL A 167 -3.79 15.43 5.37
C VAL A 167 -3.61 13.91 5.50
N TYR A 168 -3.13 13.41 6.64
CA TYR A 168 -2.98 11.98 6.85
C TYR A 168 -4.30 11.23 6.80
N GLN A 169 -5.40 11.80 7.31
CA GLN A 169 -6.73 11.17 7.24
C GLN A 169 -7.18 11.00 5.79
N LYS A 170 -6.93 12.00 4.94
CA LYS A 170 -7.26 11.96 3.52
C LYS A 170 -6.39 10.94 2.77
N LEU A 171 -5.08 10.93 3.01
CA LEU A 171 -4.18 9.94 2.42
C LEU A 171 -4.56 8.52 2.84
N ALA A 172 -4.87 8.31 4.13
CA ALA A 172 -5.40 7.06 4.66
C ALA A 172 -6.64 6.60 3.89
N LYS A 173 -7.62 7.49 3.68
CA LYS A 173 -8.84 7.18 2.93
C LYS A 173 -8.55 6.78 1.48
N ILE A 174 -7.61 7.45 0.80
CA ILE A 174 -7.22 7.10 -0.58
C ILE A 174 -6.64 5.69 -0.61
N VAL A 175 -5.78 5.37 0.35
CA VAL A 175 -5.06 4.10 0.42
C VAL A 175 -6.00 2.94 0.81
N THR A 176 -6.85 3.12 1.82
CA THR A 176 -7.65 2.02 2.39
C THR A 176 -9.10 2.00 1.95
N GLY A 177 -9.60 3.08 1.33
CA GLY A 177 -11.01 3.27 1.01
C GLY A 177 -11.91 3.53 2.22
N GLN A 178 -11.35 3.58 3.45
CA GLN A 178 -12.12 3.73 4.69
C GLN A 178 -11.98 5.13 5.28
N ASP A 179 -13.09 5.66 5.79
CA ASP A 179 -13.09 6.87 6.61
C ASP A 179 -12.54 6.55 8.01
N ASN A 180 -11.66 7.40 8.53
CA ASN A 180 -11.08 7.34 9.88
C ASN A 180 -10.15 6.17 10.20
N SER A 181 -9.27 5.76 9.28
CA SER A 181 -8.29 4.73 9.64
C SER A 181 -7.27 5.22 10.68
N LEU A 182 -6.96 6.52 10.81
CA LEU A 182 -5.99 6.98 11.82
C LEU A 182 -6.40 6.65 13.26
N LYS A 183 -5.45 6.10 14.02
CA LYS A 183 -5.55 5.92 15.46
C LYS A 183 -4.87 7.09 16.17
N SER A 184 -5.65 7.87 16.92
CA SER A 184 -5.10 8.83 17.87
C SER A 184 -4.54 8.07 19.07
N ILE A 185 -3.31 8.36 19.45
CA ILE A 185 -2.65 7.82 20.62
C ILE A 185 -2.37 9.00 21.55
N THR A 186 -2.92 8.97 22.76
CA THR A 186 -2.52 9.91 23.80
C THR A 186 -1.17 9.46 24.36
N GLU A 187 -0.14 10.26 24.14
CA GLU A 187 1.18 10.08 24.73
C GLU A 187 1.35 11.05 25.90
N TYR A 188 2.17 10.65 26.88
CA TYR A 188 2.46 11.48 28.05
C TYR A 188 3.93 11.86 28.03
N ASP A 189 4.21 13.15 28.13
CA ASP A 189 5.56 13.64 28.32
C ASP A 189 6.06 13.24 29.71
N ARG A 190 7.19 12.53 29.77
CA ARG A 190 7.71 12.00 31.04
C ARG A 190 8.35 13.06 31.94
N GLU A 191 8.74 14.20 31.40
CA GLU A 191 9.38 15.28 32.14
C GLU A 191 8.34 16.27 32.70
N THR A 192 7.32 16.59 31.90
CA THR A 192 6.31 17.59 32.26
C THR A 192 5.00 16.97 32.76
N GLY A 193 4.75 15.69 32.46
CA GLY A 193 3.49 15.01 32.78
C GLY A 193 2.31 15.40 31.87
N GLU A 194 2.52 16.30 30.90
CA GLU A 194 1.47 16.74 29.99
C GLU A 194 1.10 15.64 28.98
N ALA A 195 -0.20 15.49 28.74
CA ALA A 195 -0.73 14.63 27.70
C ALA A 195 -0.71 15.37 26.35
N PHE A 196 -0.24 14.70 25.30
CA PHE A 196 -0.32 15.20 23.93
C PHE A 196 -0.83 14.12 22.97
N GLN A 197 -1.48 14.54 21.89
CA GLN A 197 -1.98 13.63 20.87
C GLN A 197 -0.89 13.31 19.85
N SER A 198 -0.65 12.03 19.64
CA SER A 198 0.21 11.48 18.61
C SER A 198 -0.66 10.69 17.64
N THR A 199 -0.35 10.73 16.36
CA THR A 199 -1.16 10.08 15.32
C THR A 199 -0.45 8.86 14.78
N ALA A 200 -1.06 7.70 14.95
CA ALA A 200 -0.64 6.47 14.31
C ALA A 200 -1.56 6.16 13.14
N VAL A 201 -1.00 6.05 11.94
CA VAL A 201 -1.69 5.33 10.87
C VAL A 201 -1.66 3.84 11.29
N PRO A 202 -2.78 3.10 11.29
CA PRO A 202 -2.81 1.67 11.54
C PRO A 202 -2.26 0.95 10.30
N TRP A 203 -1.03 1.26 9.96
CA TRP A 203 -0.31 0.58 8.92
C TRP A 203 0.66 -0.38 9.62
N THR A 204 0.25 -1.63 9.73
CA THR A 204 1.23 -2.71 9.75
C THR A 204 1.70 -2.83 8.31
N GLY A 205 3.01 -2.86 8.07
CA GLY A 205 3.61 -2.98 6.73
C GLY A 205 3.33 -4.31 6.02
N HIS A 206 2.16 -4.90 6.24
CA HIS A 206 1.73 -6.22 5.80
C HIS A 206 0.75 -6.18 4.63
N SER A 207 0.28 -5.01 4.14
CA SER A 207 -0.61 -4.98 2.96
C SER A 207 -0.01 -4.36 1.68
N ILE A 208 1.23 -3.85 1.72
CA ILE A 208 1.93 -3.30 0.52
C ILE A 208 3.22 -4.07 0.20
N ARG A 209 3.75 -4.89 1.12
CA ARG A 209 4.78 -5.89 0.78
C ARG A 209 4.24 -7.04 -0.10
N GLU A 210 2.94 -7.05 -0.37
CA GLU A 210 2.22 -7.96 -1.29
C GLU A 210 1.97 -7.32 -2.69
N TYR A 211 2.80 -6.37 -3.14
CA TYR A 211 2.82 -5.97 -4.56
C TYR A 211 4.26 -5.69 -5.04
N PRO A 212 5.09 -6.73 -5.27
CA PRO A 212 6.46 -6.55 -5.76
C PRO A 212 6.54 -6.10 -7.24
N HIS A 213 5.44 -6.16 -7.99
CA HIS A 213 5.47 -6.04 -9.46
C HIS A 213 5.29 -4.62 -10.01
N LEU A 214 5.27 -3.59 -9.17
CA LEU A 214 5.23 -2.18 -9.62
C LEU A 214 6.62 -1.53 -9.76
N ILE A 215 7.72 -2.28 -9.63
CA ILE A 215 9.09 -1.73 -9.75
C ILE A 215 9.88 -2.25 -10.96
N GLU A 216 9.44 -3.29 -11.69
CA GLU A 216 10.20 -3.81 -12.84
C GLU A 216 9.40 -3.74 -14.14
N LEU A 217 9.27 -2.54 -14.72
CA LEU A 217 8.96 -2.39 -16.16
C LEU A 217 9.62 -1.15 -16.79
N THR A 218 10.55 -0.48 -16.10
CA THR A 218 11.32 0.64 -16.67
C THR A 218 12.65 0.25 -17.31
N ASP A 219 13.08 -1.01 -17.24
CA ASP A 219 14.29 -1.47 -17.93
C ASP A 219 13.94 -2.50 -19.00
N HIS A 220 13.51 -2.04 -20.19
CA HIS A 220 13.86 -2.64 -21.49
C HIS A 220 13.29 -1.81 -22.64
N LYS A 221 14.10 -0.88 -23.14
CA LYS A 221 14.38 -0.58 -24.57
C LYS A 221 14.78 0.89 -24.75
N HIS A 222 16.07 1.17 -24.61
CA HIS A 222 16.78 2.16 -25.42
C HIS A 222 18.15 1.56 -25.77
N SER A 223 18.12 0.56 -26.65
CA SER A 223 19.29 0.05 -27.35
C SER A 223 18.85 -0.27 -28.77
N ASP A 224 19.60 0.31 -29.70
CA ASP A 224 19.58 0.17 -31.16
C ASP A 224 18.40 0.78 -31.93
N ASP A 225 18.63 2.03 -32.37
CA ASP A 225 18.58 2.37 -33.79
C ASP A 225 19.43 3.60 -34.06
N GLY A 226 20.50 3.46 -34.87
CA GLY A 226 21.33 4.61 -35.24
C GLY A 226 22.71 4.34 -35.85
N ALA A 227 22.94 3.20 -36.52
CA ALA A 227 24.10 3.05 -37.39
C ALA A 227 23.70 3.24 -38.85
N ALA A 228 23.81 4.48 -39.35
CA ALA A 228 24.13 4.75 -40.75
C ALA A 228 24.52 6.23 -40.98
N ASN A 229 25.78 6.41 -41.37
CA ASN A 229 26.24 7.21 -42.52
C ASN A 229 27.09 8.47 -42.29
N SER A 230 28.01 8.68 -43.25
CA SER A 230 28.99 9.75 -43.50
C SER A 230 30.34 9.64 -42.77
N ASP A 231 31.40 9.20 -43.45
CA ASP A 231 32.29 9.96 -44.36
C ASP A 231 33.24 10.92 -43.61
N LYS A 232 34.45 10.43 -43.29
CA LYS A 232 35.78 10.99 -43.62
C LYS A 232 36.88 10.42 -42.73
#